data_AF-A0A2W5Z904-F1
#
_entry.id   AF-A0A2W5Z904-F1
#
_cell.length_a   1.000
_cell.length_b   1.000
_cell.length_c   1.000
_cell.angle_alpha   90.00
_cell.angle_beta   90.00
_cell.angle_gamma   90.00
#
_symmetry.space_group_name_H-M   'P 1'
#
loop_
_entity.id
_entity.type
_entity.pdbx_description
1 polymer ?
#
loop_
_entity_poly.entity_id
_entity_poly.type
_entity_poly.pdbx_seq_one_letter_code
_entity_poly.pdbx_strand_id
1 'polypeptide(L)'
;MAGQISVFIRAGDPECEALLRYLDQRGLAYTTRDVTADPSASAILFGRLGRVAVPALIIDDRMIVGFDPVQLARFLPRPDDDGPGVSFGAAVRAVTIDIAKDRGLPAAFGVEVGPVHEASPAAEAAIRTGDVITAIGGYTLTGGAEQFRTAVAGRRPGDTMILTVWRDGAFVVCTVEFPREPAETTASAETPPAEDRGDTDS
;
A
#
# COMPACT_ATOMS: atom_id res chain seq x y z
N MET A 1 3.01 7.79 3.87
CA MET A 1 4.46 8.02 3.84
C MET A 1 5.05 6.94 4.71
N ALA A 2 5.75 5.97 4.12
CA ALA A 2 6.29 4.82 4.83
C ALA A 2 7.20 5.29 5.97
N GLY A 3 6.96 4.79 7.17
CA GLY A 3 7.72 5.19 8.35
C GLY A 3 9.17 4.73 8.25
N GLN A 4 10.09 5.68 8.05
CA GLN A 4 11.50 5.36 7.86
C GLN A 4 12.12 4.93 9.19
N ILE A 5 12.44 3.64 9.32
CA ILE A 5 13.11 3.09 10.51
C ILE A 5 14.62 3.22 10.32
N SER A 6 15.29 4.05 11.14
CA SER A 6 16.75 4.18 11.16
C SER A 6 17.32 3.65 12.47
N VAL A 7 18.15 2.60 12.37
CA VAL A 7 18.79 1.94 13.51
C VAL A 7 20.23 2.44 13.63
N PHE A 8 20.59 2.93 14.80
CA PHE A 8 21.94 3.37 15.16
C PHE A 8 22.58 2.30 16.03
N ILE A 9 23.64 1.69 15.51
CA ILE A 9 24.37 0.61 16.16
C ILE A 9 25.83 1.00 16.39
N ARG A 10 26.50 0.21 17.20
CA ARG A 10 27.97 0.20 17.31
C ARG A 10 28.46 -1.22 17.03
N ALA A 11 29.43 -1.35 16.12
CA ALA A 11 30.05 -2.63 15.84
C ALA A 11 30.63 -3.26 17.12
N GLY A 12 30.31 -4.55 17.34
CA GLY A 12 30.79 -5.33 18.49
C GLY A 12 29.96 -5.20 19.78
N ASP A 13 28.80 -4.54 19.73
CA ASP A 13 27.90 -4.41 20.87
C ASP A 13 26.77 -5.48 20.84
N PRO A 14 26.61 -6.30 21.91
CA PRO A 14 25.65 -7.41 21.92
C PRO A 14 24.19 -6.96 21.98
N GLU A 15 23.88 -5.78 22.52
CA GLU A 15 22.51 -5.25 22.52
C GLU A 15 22.10 -4.78 21.12
N CYS A 16 23.04 -4.22 20.36
CA CYS A 16 22.82 -3.87 18.96
C CYS A 16 22.49 -5.10 18.10
N GLU A 17 23.22 -6.21 18.29
CA GLU A 17 22.93 -7.48 17.59
C GLU A 17 21.55 -8.05 17.96
N ALA A 18 21.14 -7.95 19.22
CA ALA A 18 19.83 -8.39 19.68
C ALA A 18 18.69 -7.56 19.05
N LEU A 19 18.87 -6.24 18.94
CA LEU A 19 17.91 -5.35 18.28
C LEU A 19 17.76 -5.67 16.78
N LEU A 20 18.87 -5.84 16.06
CA LEU A 20 18.84 -6.20 14.64
C LEU A 20 18.11 -7.53 14.42
N ARG A 21 18.46 -8.55 15.21
CA ARG A 21 17.81 -9.86 15.16
C ARG A 21 16.29 -9.77 15.41
N TYR A 22 15.87 -8.90 16.32
CA TYR A 22 14.44 -8.68 16.61
C TYR A 22 13.70 -8.02 15.44
N LEU A 23 14.34 -7.07 14.76
CA LEU A 23 13.77 -6.39 13.59
C LEU A 23 13.68 -7.35 12.38
N ASP A 24 14.72 -8.14 12.14
CA ASP A 24 14.75 -9.16 11.08
C ASP A 24 13.67 -10.22 11.29
N GLN A 25 13.48 -10.69 12.52
CA GLN A 25 12.41 -11.65 12.85
C GLN A 25 11.01 -11.11 12.56
N ARG A 26 10.83 -9.78 12.58
CA ARG A 26 9.56 -9.14 12.22
C ARG A 26 9.43 -8.80 10.74
N GLY A 27 10.48 -8.95 9.93
CA GLY A 27 10.47 -8.64 8.51
C GLY A 27 10.26 -7.16 8.21
N LEU A 28 10.70 -6.26 9.11
CA LEU A 28 10.58 -4.81 8.90
C LEU A 28 11.74 -4.29 8.05
N ALA A 29 11.45 -3.34 7.16
CA ALA A 29 12.49 -2.61 6.43
C ALA A 29 13.12 -1.55 7.34
N TYR A 30 14.44 -1.59 7.51
CA TYR A 30 15.18 -0.63 8.33
C TYR A 30 16.52 -0.26 7.70
N THR A 31 17.04 0.92 8.05
CA THR A 31 18.36 1.40 7.62
C THR A 31 19.31 1.38 8.81
N THR A 32 20.37 0.59 8.72
CA THR A 32 21.42 0.52 9.75
C THR A 32 22.47 1.60 9.54
N ARG A 33 22.82 2.30 10.61
CA ARG A 33 23.91 3.29 10.67
C ARG A 33 24.85 2.96 11.82
N ASP A 34 26.11 2.74 11.50
CA ASP A 34 27.14 2.51 12.51
C ASP A 34 27.71 3.83 13.01
N VAL A 35 27.58 4.12 14.30
CA VAL A 35 28.08 5.37 14.89
C VAL A 35 29.62 5.44 14.95
N THR A 36 30.30 4.31 14.79
CA THR A 36 31.77 4.24 14.74
C THR A 36 32.32 4.48 13.34
N ALA A 37 31.59 4.06 12.30
CA ALA A 37 31.98 4.24 10.90
C ALA A 37 31.39 5.51 10.27
N ASP A 38 30.23 5.97 10.75
CA ASP A 38 29.51 7.14 10.24
C ASP A 38 29.50 8.29 11.27
N PRO A 39 30.33 9.34 11.06
CA PRO A 39 30.33 10.55 11.90
C PRO A 39 28.97 11.26 11.92
N SER A 40 28.16 11.13 10.88
CA SER A 40 26.82 11.72 10.81
C SER A 40 25.88 11.06 11.82
N ALA A 41 26.02 9.74 12.00
CA ALA A 41 25.19 8.97 12.91
C ALA A 41 25.44 9.35 14.37
N SER A 42 26.71 9.53 14.75
CA SER A 42 27.08 10.03 16.08
C SER A 42 26.66 11.49 16.27
N ALA A 43 26.75 12.34 15.25
CA ALA A 43 26.29 13.74 15.31
C ALA A 43 24.78 13.86 15.53
N ILE A 44 23.95 13.01 14.89
CA ILE A 44 22.50 12.97 15.09
C ILE A 44 22.15 12.63 16.55
N LEU A 45 22.80 11.59 17.09
CA LEU A 45 22.58 11.17 18.47
C LEU A 45 23.04 12.24 19.46
N PHE A 46 24.22 12.82 19.23
CA PHE A 46 24.74 13.89 20.07
C PHE A 46 23.84 15.13 20.03
N GLY A 47 23.36 15.52 18.84
CA GLY A 47 22.47 16.66 18.66
C GLY A 47 21.12 16.52 19.37
N ARG A 48 20.58 15.30 19.46
CA ARG A 48 19.28 15.05 20.13
C ARG A 48 19.39 14.66 21.61
N LEU A 49 20.42 13.91 21.99
CA LEU A 49 20.55 13.32 23.34
C LEU A 49 21.63 14.00 24.19
N GLY A 50 22.44 14.89 23.59
CA GLY A 50 23.64 15.46 24.23
C GLY A 50 24.77 14.43 24.43
N ARG A 51 24.58 13.19 23.99
CA ARG A 51 25.55 12.09 24.09
C ARG A 51 25.29 11.04 23.01
N VAL A 52 26.33 10.28 22.65
CA VAL A 52 26.19 9.15 21.72
C VAL A 52 25.81 7.91 22.52
N ALA A 53 24.50 7.61 22.58
CA ALA A 53 23.96 6.41 23.20
C ALA A 53 23.48 5.42 22.13
N VAL A 54 23.92 4.17 22.24
CA VAL A 54 23.56 3.05 21.36
C VAL A 54 23.22 1.83 22.22
N PRO A 55 22.34 0.92 21.78
CA PRO A 55 21.55 0.99 20.54
C PRO A 55 20.51 2.11 20.58
N ALA A 56 20.28 2.79 19.45
CA ALA A 56 19.23 3.79 19.34
C ALA A 56 18.47 3.62 18.02
N LEU A 57 17.19 3.98 18.01
CA LEU A 57 16.28 3.79 16.88
C LEU A 57 15.51 5.09 16.63
N ILE A 58 15.31 5.43 15.37
CA ILE A 58 14.39 6.49 14.97
C ILE A 58 13.25 5.86 14.16
N ILE A 59 12.01 6.08 14.60
CA ILE A 59 10.77 5.68 13.92
C ILE A 59 9.90 6.93 13.80
N ASP A 60 9.53 7.36 12.59
CA ASP A 60 8.62 8.50 12.36
C ASP A 60 8.99 9.75 13.19
N ASP A 61 10.26 10.15 13.13
CA ASP A 61 10.86 11.24 13.92
C ASP A 61 10.99 11.03 15.44
N ARG A 62 10.50 9.91 15.98
CA ARG A 62 10.65 9.56 17.40
C ARG A 62 11.92 8.77 17.63
N MET A 63 12.73 9.24 18.58
CA MET A 63 13.97 8.58 18.98
C MET A 63 13.71 7.69 20.19
N ILE A 64 14.08 6.42 20.09
CA ILE A 64 14.05 5.42 21.14
C ILE A 64 15.49 5.04 21.43
N VAL A 65 15.90 5.09 22.70
CA VAL A 65 17.24 4.71 23.14
C VAL A 65 17.14 3.42 23.94
N GLY A 66 17.98 2.45 23.60
CA GLY A 66 18.03 1.13 24.20
C GLY A 66 17.15 0.11 23.48
N PHE A 67 17.31 -1.16 23.88
CA PHE A 67 16.50 -2.28 23.42
C PHE A 67 15.53 -2.71 24.53
N ASP A 68 14.28 -2.26 24.44
CA ASP A 68 13.17 -2.78 25.25
C ASP A 68 12.11 -3.38 24.30
N PRO A 69 11.95 -4.72 24.27
CA PRO A 69 11.07 -5.38 23.31
C PRO A 69 9.58 -5.07 23.55
N VAL A 70 9.19 -4.73 24.78
CA VAL A 70 7.79 -4.40 25.12
C VAL A 70 7.46 -2.98 24.68
N GLN A 71 8.37 -2.03 24.93
CA GLN A 71 8.21 -0.67 24.45
C GLN A 71 8.28 -0.63 22.92
N LEU A 72 9.27 -1.30 22.33
CA LEU A 72 9.46 -1.33 20.89
C LEU A 72 8.24 -1.91 20.17
N ALA A 73 7.65 -3.00 20.65
CA ALA A 73 6.43 -3.57 20.07
C ALA A 73 5.21 -2.63 20.05
N ARG A 74 5.17 -1.59 20.90
CA ARG A 74 4.09 -0.58 20.91
C ARG A 74 4.30 0.54 19.90
N PHE A 75 5.55 0.77 19.49
CA PHE A 75 5.94 1.88 18.62
C PHE A 75 6.36 1.43 17.23
N LEU A 76 6.70 0.15 17.05
CA LEU A 76 6.89 -0.40 15.72
C LEU A 76 5.56 -0.33 14.96
N PRO A 77 5.60 0.10 13.69
CA PRO A 77 4.44 -0.01 12.83
C PRO A 77 3.95 -1.47 12.84
N ARG A 78 2.65 -1.67 12.94
CA ARG A 78 2.09 -3.01 12.72
C ARG A 78 2.42 -3.40 11.27
N PRO A 79 2.81 -4.66 11.01
CA PRO A 79 3.14 -5.13 9.67
C PRO A 79 1.93 -5.20 8.71
N ASP A 80 0.96 -4.29 8.84
CA ASP A 80 -0.30 -4.26 8.08
C ASP A 80 -0.46 -3.04 7.16
N ASP A 81 0.54 -2.17 6.95
CA ASP A 81 0.30 -0.97 6.12
C ASP A 81 1.35 -0.56 5.06
N ASP A 82 2.51 -1.21 4.92
CA ASP A 82 3.47 -0.81 3.86
C ASP A 82 4.34 -1.98 3.36
N GLY A 83 3.72 -3.04 2.84
CA GLY A 83 4.36 -3.81 1.75
C GLY A 83 4.24 -3.03 0.43
N PRO A 84 4.87 -3.44 -0.70
CA PRO A 84 4.43 -2.98 -2.01
C PRO A 84 2.95 -3.40 -2.15
N GLY A 85 2.05 -2.46 -1.81
CA GLY A 85 0.63 -2.73 -1.78
C GLY A 85 0.17 -3.17 -3.16
N VAL A 86 -0.68 -4.19 -3.20
CA VAL A 86 -1.31 -4.59 -4.47
C VAL A 86 -2.24 -3.47 -4.92
N SER A 87 -2.15 -3.07 -6.17
CA SER A 87 -3.01 -2.03 -6.73
C SER A 87 -4.24 -2.67 -7.36
N PHE A 88 -5.43 -2.20 -6.97
CA PHE A 88 -6.69 -2.64 -7.58
C PHE A 88 -6.78 -2.23 -9.07
N GLY A 89 -6.11 -1.13 -9.43
CA GLY A 89 -6.04 -0.63 -10.82
C GLY A 89 -7.33 -0.01 -11.34
N ALA A 90 -8.22 0.43 -10.45
CA ALA A 90 -9.36 1.26 -10.79
C ALA A 90 -9.48 2.45 -9.84
N ALA A 91 -9.98 3.58 -10.35
CA ALA A 91 -10.35 4.70 -9.51
C ALA A 91 -11.56 4.31 -8.65
N VAL A 92 -11.60 4.76 -7.39
CA VAL A 92 -12.70 4.45 -6.48
C VAL A 92 -13.17 5.71 -5.77
N ARG A 93 -14.49 5.87 -5.63
CA ARG A 93 -15.11 6.97 -4.87
C ARG A 93 -16.22 6.47 -3.96
N ALA A 94 -16.41 7.16 -2.85
CA ALA A 94 -17.46 6.80 -1.90
C ALA A 94 -18.84 7.02 -2.54
N VAL A 95 -19.76 6.08 -2.31
CA VAL A 95 -21.14 6.22 -2.77
C VAL A 95 -21.88 7.17 -1.84
N THR A 96 -22.39 8.26 -2.39
CA THR A 96 -23.32 9.17 -1.69
C THR A 96 -24.76 8.74 -1.92
N ILE A 97 -25.70 9.34 -1.18
CA ILE A 97 -27.14 9.07 -1.33
C ILE A 97 -27.62 9.35 -2.75
N ASP A 98 -27.10 10.39 -3.39
CA ASP A 98 -27.44 10.75 -4.76
C ASP A 98 -26.96 9.68 -5.75
N ILE A 99 -25.70 9.25 -5.64
CA ILE A 99 -25.13 8.17 -6.48
C ILE A 99 -25.91 6.86 -6.27
N ALA A 100 -26.25 6.52 -5.02
CA ALA A 100 -27.01 5.32 -4.72
C ALA A 100 -28.39 5.33 -5.37
N LYS A 101 -29.09 6.47 -5.36
CA LYS A 101 -30.40 6.63 -6.02
C LYS A 101 -30.28 6.52 -7.53
N ASP A 102 -29.27 7.16 -8.13
CA ASP A 102 -29.02 7.10 -9.57
C ASP A 102 -28.70 5.68 -10.05
N ARG A 103 -28.06 4.87 -9.19
CA ARG A 103 -27.71 3.46 -9.46
C ARG A 103 -28.77 2.46 -9.00
N GLY A 104 -29.88 2.92 -8.42
CA GLY A 104 -30.95 2.07 -7.90
C GLY A 104 -30.54 1.19 -6.72
N LEU A 105 -29.49 1.57 -5.98
CA LEU A 105 -29.11 0.84 -4.76
C LEU A 105 -30.14 1.05 -3.64
N PRO A 106 -30.40 0.01 -2.82
CA PRO A 106 -31.33 0.12 -1.71
C PRO A 106 -30.83 1.04 -0.58
N ALA A 107 -29.52 1.28 -0.48
CA ALA A 107 -28.95 2.24 0.45
C ALA A 107 -27.61 2.81 -0.05
N ALA A 108 -27.21 3.94 0.54
CA ALA A 108 -25.97 4.66 0.22
C ALA A 108 -24.78 4.07 0.97
N PHE A 109 -24.31 2.91 0.50
CA PHE A 109 -23.15 2.23 1.04
C PHE A 109 -22.29 1.65 -0.08
N GLY A 110 -21.05 1.34 0.26
CA GLY A 110 -20.08 0.85 -0.72
C GLY A 110 -19.31 1.95 -1.43
N VAL A 111 -18.71 1.55 -2.54
CA VAL A 111 -17.72 2.32 -3.29
C VAL A 111 -17.99 2.17 -4.78
N GLU A 112 -18.16 3.29 -5.48
CA GLU A 112 -18.32 3.28 -6.93
C GLU A 112 -16.95 3.15 -7.59
N VAL A 113 -16.88 2.24 -8.56
CA VAL A 113 -15.73 2.02 -9.42
C VAL A 113 -15.77 3.04 -10.56
N GLY A 114 -14.73 3.86 -10.64
CA GLY A 114 -14.47 4.76 -11.76
C GLY A 114 -13.74 4.04 -12.90
N PRO A 115 -12.97 4.78 -13.71
CA PRO A 115 -12.20 4.19 -14.81
C PRO A 115 -11.30 3.05 -14.32
N VAL A 116 -11.45 1.88 -14.95
CA VAL A 116 -10.63 0.69 -14.73
C VAL A 116 -9.51 0.67 -15.76
N HIS A 117 -8.26 0.47 -15.33
CA HIS A 117 -7.15 0.29 -16.25
C HIS A 117 -7.19 -1.07 -16.93
N GLU A 118 -6.99 -1.09 -18.24
CA GLU A 118 -6.74 -2.32 -19.00
C GLU A 118 -5.43 -2.94 -18.49
N ALA A 119 -5.40 -4.27 -18.32
CA ALA A 119 -4.35 -5.03 -17.63
C ALA A 119 -4.25 -4.85 -16.09
N SER A 120 -5.32 -4.40 -15.44
CA SER A 120 -5.42 -4.41 -13.96
C SER A 120 -6.11 -5.67 -13.41
N PRO A 121 -5.87 -6.04 -12.14
CA PRO A 121 -6.60 -7.11 -11.45
C PRO A 121 -8.13 -6.91 -11.46
N ALA A 122 -8.59 -5.66 -11.41
CA ALA A 122 -10.01 -5.33 -11.52
C ALA A 122 -10.59 -5.67 -12.91
N ALA A 123 -9.83 -5.40 -13.98
CA ALA A 123 -10.25 -5.76 -15.33
C ALA A 123 -10.33 -7.28 -15.52
N GLU A 124 -9.34 -8.03 -15.01
CA GLU A 124 -9.35 -9.50 -15.04
C GLU A 124 -10.51 -10.09 -14.23
N ALA A 125 -10.89 -9.45 -13.12
CA ALA A 125 -12.05 -9.81 -12.32
C ALA A 125 -13.41 -9.41 -12.92
N ALA A 126 -13.42 -8.96 -14.19
CA ALA A 126 -14.58 -8.49 -14.92
C ALA A 126 -15.33 -7.32 -14.25
N ILE A 127 -14.61 -6.50 -13.48
CA ILE A 127 -15.14 -5.27 -12.86
C ILE A 127 -15.13 -4.15 -13.90
N ARG A 128 -16.19 -3.35 -13.90
CA ARG A 128 -16.42 -2.30 -14.89
C ARG A 128 -16.62 -0.95 -14.22
N THR A 129 -16.27 0.09 -14.96
CA THR A 129 -16.61 1.47 -14.59
C THR A 129 -18.12 1.59 -14.38
N GLY A 130 -18.51 2.14 -13.24
CA GLY A 130 -19.91 2.30 -12.84
C GLY A 130 -20.45 1.21 -11.92
N ASP A 131 -19.68 0.13 -11.68
CA ASP A 131 -20.05 -0.86 -10.67
C ASP A 131 -19.96 -0.26 -9.26
N VAL A 132 -20.82 -0.74 -8.36
CA VAL A 132 -20.76 -0.34 -6.95
C VAL A 132 -20.36 -1.52 -6.09
N ILE A 133 -19.16 -1.47 -5.48
CA ILE A 133 -18.67 -2.50 -4.58
C ILE A 133 -19.34 -2.30 -3.22
N THR A 134 -20.14 -3.28 -2.82
CA THR A 134 -20.96 -3.24 -1.60
C THR A 134 -20.37 -4.07 -0.46
N ALA A 135 -19.59 -5.10 -0.78
CA ALA A 135 -18.92 -5.94 0.20
C ALA A 135 -17.58 -6.48 -0.32
N ILE A 136 -16.70 -6.80 0.64
CA ILE A 136 -15.42 -7.47 0.43
C ILE A 136 -15.45 -8.77 1.22
N GLY A 137 -15.47 -9.90 0.52
CA GLY A 137 -15.58 -11.22 1.12
C GLY A 137 -16.86 -11.33 1.92
N GLY A 138 -16.74 -11.44 3.25
CA GLY A 138 -17.87 -11.46 4.18
C GLY A 138 -18.19 -10.12 4.85
N TYR A 139 -17.45 -9.05 4.53
CA TYR A 139 -17.56 -7.75 5.21
C TYR A 139 -18.24 -6.71 4.32
N THR A 140 -19.32 -6.12 4.81
CA THR A 140 -20.01 -5.01 4.13
C THR A 140 -19.17 -3.74 4.17
N LEU A 141 -19.02 -3.07 3.04
CA LEU A 141 -18.32 -1.79 2.93
C LEU A 141 -19.24 -0.65 3.37
N THR A 142 -19.04 -0.16 4.60
CA THR A 142 -19.78 0.97 5.16
C THR A 142 -18.90 2.21 5.34
N GLY A 143 -17.58 2.04 5.36
CA GLY A 143 -16.59 3.11 5.56
C GLY A 143 -16.19 3.85 4.28
N GLY A 144 -16.89 3.63 3.16
CA GLY A 144 -16.63 4.30 1.89
C GLY A 144 -15.27 3.96 1.25
N ALA A 145 -14.75 4.87 0.44
CA ALA A 145 -13.56 4.63 -0.38
C ALA A 145 -12.27 4.41 0.44
N GLU A 146 -12.14 5.02 1.62
CA GLU A 146 -10.97 4.80 2.48
C GLU A 146 -10.92 3.38 3.01
N GLN A 147 -12.05 2.85 3.48
CA GLN A 147 -12.11 1.47 3.99
C GLN A 147 -11.74 0.46 2.89
N PHE A 148 -12.20 0.71 1.65
CA PHE A 148 -11.80 -0.11 0.51
C PHE A 148 -10.30 -0.04 0.24
N ARG A 149 -9.72 1.18 0.22
CA ARG A 149 -8.27 1.36 0.02
C ARG A 149 -7.45 0.63 1.08
N THR A 150 -7.79 0.77 2.35
CA THR A 150 -7.11 0.06 3.45
C THR A 150 -7.26 -1.46 3.31
N ALA A 151 -8.45 -1.95 2.94
CA ALA A 151 -8.69 -3.38 2.75
C ALA A 151 -7.89 -3.98 1.59
N VAL A 152 -7.62 -3.19 0.54
CA VAL A 152 -6.74 -3.58 -0.57
C VAL A 152 -5.27 -3.46 -0.18
N ALA A 153 -4.87 -2.40 0.52
CA ALA A 153 -3.49 -2.18 0.96
C ALA A 153 -2.97 -3.29 1.90
N GLY A 154 -3.85 -3.85 2.74
CA GLY A 154 -3.50 -4.97 3.61
C GLY A 154 -3.38 -6.33 2.89
N ARG A 155 -3.61 -6.40 1.57
CA ARG A 155 -3.54 -7.66 0.81
C ARG A 155 -2.14 -7.94 0.30
N ARG A 156 -1.79 -9.22 0.25
CA ARG A 156 -0.49 -9.68 -0.22
C ARG A 156 -0.54 -10.05 -1.70
N PRO A 157 0.58 -9.93 -2.42
CA PRO A 157 0.68 -10.42 -3.79
C PRO A 157 0.52 -11.96 -3.84
N GLY A 158 -0.38 -12.43 -4.70
CA GLY A 158 -0.86 -13.82 -4.80
C GLY A 158 -2.09 -14.12 -3.93
N ASP A 159 -2.68 -13.12 -3.27
CA ASP A 159 -3.92 -13.27 -2.51
C ASP A 159 -5.16 -13.10 -3.41
N THR A 160 -6.27 -13.70 -2.99
CA THR A 160 -7.55 -13.65 -3.70
C THR A 160 -8.57 -12.91 -2.85
N MET A 161 -9.26 -11.95 -3.46
CA MET A 161 -10.25 -11.10 -2.83
C MET A 161 -11.60 -11.24 -3.53
N ILE A 162 -12.59 -11.73 -2.79
CA ILE A 162 -13.97 -11.81 -3.27
C ILE A 162 -14.60 -10.42 -3.07
N LEU A 163 -15.28 -9.91 -4.08
CA LEU A 163 -15.98 -8.63 -4.06
C LEU A 163 -17.44 -8.85 -4.46
N THR A 164 -18.36 -8.24 -3.72
CA THR A 164 -19.77 -8.19 -4.10
C THR A 164 -20.03 -6.84 -4.74
N VAL A 165 -20.28 -6.84 -6.04
CA VAL A 165 -20.58 -5.64 -6.82
C VAL A 165 -22.07 -5.56 -7.14
N TRP A 166 -22.61 -4.36 -7.18
CA TRP A 166 -23.96 -4.07 -7.65
C TRP A 166 -23.88 -3.55 -9.07
N ARG A 167 -24.52 -4.28 -10.00
CA ARG A 167 -24.55 -3.97 -11.42
C ARG A 167 -25.96 -4.21 -11.95
N ASP A 168 -26.52 -3.21 -12.63
CA ASP A 168 -27.84 -3.30 -13.29
C ASP A 168 -28.99 -3.79 -12.37
N GLY A 169 -28.94 -3.45 -11.09
CA GLY A 169 -29.98 -3.85 -10.12
C GLY A 169 -29.77 -5.23 -9.47
N ALA A 170 -28.64 -5.90 -9.73
CA ALA A 170 -28.31 -7.20 -9.17
C ALA A 170 -26.94 -7.21 -8.48
N PHE A 171 -26.80 -8.05 -7.44
CA PHE A 171 -25.51 -8.33 -6.83
C PHE A 171 -24.77 -9.40 -7.63
N VAL A 172 -23.58 -9.08 -8.10
CA VAL A 172 -22.65 -9.97 -8.79
C VAL A 172 -21.45 -10.18 -7.89
N VAL A 173 -21.01 -11.43 -7.75
CA VAL A 173 -19.79 -11.74 -6.99
C VAL A 173 -18.63 -11.88 -7.97
N CYS A 174 -17.63 -11.02 -7.81
CA CYS A 174 -16.40 -11.03 -8.58
C CYS A 174 -15.26 -11.51 -7.70
N THR A 175 -14.34 -12.29 -8.27
CA THR A 175 -13.14 -12.73 -7.57
C THR A 175 -11.95 -12.05 -8.21
N VAL A 176 -11.22 -11.26 -7.43
CA VAL A 176 -10.01 -10.54 -7.85
C VAL A 176 -8.79 -11.31 -7.36
N GLU A 177 -7.90 -11.65 -8.26
CA GLU A 177 -6.60 -12.22 -7.92
C GLU A 177 -5.54 -11.13 -8.06
N PHE A 178 -4.75 -10.91 -7.00
CA PHE A 178 -3.67 -9.94 -7.05
C PHE A 178 -2.37 -10.63 -7.46
N PRO A 179 -1.74 -10.29 -8.60
CA PRO A 179 -0.55 -10.99 -9.05
C PRO A 179 0.67 -10.71 -8.14
N ARG A 180 1.56 -11.71 -8.03
CA ARG A 180 2.80 -11.66 -7.22
C ARG A 180 3.94 -10.91 -7.94
N GLU A 181 3.71 -9.66 -8.36
CA GLU A 181 4.70 -8.65 -8.87
C GLU A 181 5.46 -8.97 -10.20
N PRO A 182 6.01 -7.98 -10.94
CA PRO A 182 5.45 -6.68 -11.35
C PRO A 182 4.82 -6.79 -12.76
N ALA A 183 3.73 -6.06 -13.03
CA ALA A 183 3.30 -5.84 -14.40
C ALA A 183 4.21 -4.78 -15.07
N GLU A 184 5.43 -5.17 -15.40
CA GLU A 184 6.05 -4.67 -16.62
C GLU A 184 5.29 -5.31 -17.79
N THR A 185 4.19 -4.71 -18.22
CA THR A 185 3.57 -5.02 -19.51
C THR A 185 2.86 -3.77 -20.01
N THR A 186 3.63 -2.96 -20.74
CA THR A 186 3.18 -2.27 -21.96
C THR A 186 1.79 -1.64 -21.91
N ALA A 187 1.67 -0.46 -21.30
CA ALA A 187 0.70 0.51 -21.79
C ALA A 187 1.24 1.05 -23.12
N SER A 188 0.66 0.55 -24.20
CA SER A 188 0.88 0.92 -25.59
C SER A 188 1.23 2.38 -25.78
N ALA A 189 2.41 2.63 -26.36
CA ALA A 189 2.59 3.75 -27.26
C ALA A 189 1.70 3.51 -28.48
N GLU A 190 0.41 3.77 -28.35
CA GLU A 190 -0.46 3.93 -29.51
C GLU A 190 -0.12 5.29 -30.12
N THR A 191 0.94 5.28 -30.91
CA THR A 191 1.21 6.32 -31.89
C THR A 191 0.01 6.34 -32.83
N PRO A 192 -0.71 7.46 -32.99
CA PRO A 192 -1.79 7.51 -33.97
C PRO A 192 -1.22 7.12 -35.35
N PRO A 193 -1.92 6.27 -36.12
CA PRO A 193 -1.47 5.90 -37.44
C PRO A 193 -1.34 7.16 -38.29
N ALA A 194 -0.21 7.26 -38.99
CA ALA A 194 0.07 8.31 -39.93
C ALA A 194 -1.14 8.52 -40.85
N GLU A 195 -1.68 9.73 -40.84
CA GLU A 195 -2.58 10.21 -41.87
C GLU A 195 -1.84 10.11 -43.21
N ASP A 196 -2.29 9.13 -43.98
CA ASP A 196 -2.27 9.09 -45.43
C ASP A 196 -2.60 10.48 -46.00
N ARG A 197 -1.59 11.13 -46.58
CA ARG A 197 -1.79 12.03 -47.71
C ARG A 197 -1.00 11.44 -48.87
N GLY A 198 -1.68 10.58 -49.62
CA GLY A 198 -1.37 10.42 -51.02
C GLY A 198 -1.56 11.75 -51.75
N ASP A 199 -0.63 12.01 -52.67
CA ASP A 199 -0.75 12.72 -53.95
C ASP A 199 0.65 13.30 -54.26
N THR A 200 1.25 13.26 -55.45
CA THR A 200 1.07 12.60 -56.74
C THR A 200 2.29 13.08 -57.54
N ASP A 201 2.88 12.18 -58.31
CA ASP A 201 3.74 12.41 -59.48
C ASP A 201 3.54 13.76 -60.22
N SER A 202 4.59 14.60 -60.33
CA SER A 202 4.99 15.39 -61.52
C SER A 202 6.03 16.47 -61.19
#